data_AF-A0A8U8AQJ2-F1
#
_entry.id   AF-A0A8U8AQJ2-F1
#
_cell.length_a   1.000
_cell.length_b   1.000
_cell.length_c   1.000
_cell.angle_alpha   90.00
_cell.angle_beta   90.00
_cell.angle_gamma   90.00
#
_symmetry.space_group_name_H-M   'P 1'
#
loop_
_entity.id
_entity.type
_entity.pdbx_description
1 polymer ?
#
loop_
_entity_poly.entity_id
_entity_poly.type
_entity_poly.pdbx_seq_one_letter_code
_entity_poly.pdbx_strand_id
1 'polypeptide(L)'
;ILRDPEVAELFLKDDPEKVFGELREIGHGSFGAVFSARDLRSQELVAIKKMSYRGRASSEKWQDIVREVKVLQRLRHPNTVGFRGCYLRENTAWEILGFFEVILGFSGDILGF
;
A
#
# COMPACT_ATOMS: atom_id res chain seq x y z
N ILE A 1 -16.78 -7.53 3.17
CA ILE A 1 -15.94 -6.86 2.15
C ILE A 1 -14.94 -7.86 1.57
N LEU A 2 -14.25 -8.67 2.39
CA LEU A 2 -13.55 -9.88 1.95
C LEU A 2 -14.49 -11.11 1.88
N ARG A 3 -15.53 -11.08 1.04
CA ARG A 3 -16.35 -12.29 0.78
C ARG A 3 -15.91 -13.03 -0.48
N ASP A 4 -15.18 -12.33 -1.34
CA ASP A 4 -14.60 -12.87 -2.55
C ASP A 4 -13.21 -13.46 -2.22
N PRO A 5 -13.03 -14.79 -2.35
CA PRO A 5 -11.76 -15.43 -2.07
C PRO A 5 -10.64 -14.96 -3.00
N GLU A 6 -10.94 -14.58 -4.25
CA GLU A 6 -9.93 -14.06 -5.18
C GLU A 6 -9.37 -12.72 -4.71
N VAL A 7 -10.23 -11.87 -4.15
CA VAL A 7 -9.82 -10.58 -3.60
C VAL A 7 -9.04 -10.76 -2.31
N ALA A 8 -9.40 -11.74 -1.48
CA ALA A 8 -8.70 -12.02 -0.23
C ALA A 8 -7.25 -12.44 -0.44
N GLU A 9 -6.97 -13.21 -1.49
CA GLU A 9 -5.62 -13.67 -1.82
C GLU A 9 -4.71 -12.55 -2.36
N LEU A 10 -5.26 -11.37 -2.68
CA LEU A 10 -4.44 -10.20 -3.07
C LEU A 10 -3.70 -9.57 -1.87
N PHE A 11 -4.17 -9.81 -0.65
CA PHE A 11 -3.68 -9.14 0.56
C PHE A 11 -2.97 -10.11 1.50
N LEU A 12 -1.90 -9.64 2.10
CA LEU A 12 -1.14 -10.38 3.10
C LEU A 12 -1.92 -10.44 4.42
N LYS A 13 -1.82 -11.60 5.10
CA LYS A 13 -2.66 -11.95 6.26
C LYS A 13 -2.06 -11.52 7.60
N ASP A 14 -0.78 -11.16 7.65
CA ASP A 14 -0.14 -10.69 8.88
C ASP A 14 -0.69 -9.33 9.34
N ASP A 15 -0.58 -9.06 10.64
CA ASP A 15 -0.93 -7.76 11.20
C ASP A 15 0.17 -6.73 10.85
N PRO A 16 -0.09 -5.71 10.01
CA PRO A 16 0.94 -4.77 9.58
C PRO A 16 1.55 -3.97 10.74
N GLU A 17 0.81 -3.77 11.84
CA GLU A 17 1.31 -3.07 13.03
C GLU A 17 2.36 -3.87 13.81
N LYS A 18 2.44 -5.19 13.57
CA LYS A 18 3.48 -6.07 14.12
C LYS A 18 4.63 -6.31 13.16
N VAL A 19 4.42 -6.04 11.88
CA VAL A 19 5.41 -6.23 10.81
C VAL A 19 6.25 -4.99 10.60
N PHE A 20 5.65 -3.79 10.74
CA PHE A 20 6.32 -2.52 10.48
C PHE A 20 6.43 -1.67 11.73
N GLY A 21 7.63 -1.16 11.99
CA GLY A 21 7.94 -0.25 13.09
C GLY A 21 8.41 1.12 12.61
N GLU A 22 8.60 2.05 13.56
CA GLU A 22 9.16 3.38 13.31
C GLU A 22 8.41 4.19 12.23
N LEU A 23 7.07 4.08 12.20
CA LEU A 23 6.28 4.78 11.20
C LEU A 23 6.42 6.30 11.35
N ARG A 24 6.86 6.96 10.28
CA ARG A 24 6.95 8.41 10.18
C ARG A 24 6.28 8.87 8.90
N GLU A 25 5.33 9.80 9.02
CA GLU A 25 4.68 10.38 7.84
C GLU A 25 5.72 11.16 7.02
N ILE A 26 5.74 10.90 5.71
CA ILE A 26 6.62 11.57 4.74
C ILE A 26 5.85 12.35 3.68
N GLY A 27 4.51 12.18 3.62
CA GLY A 27 3.66 12.95 2.73
C GLY A 27 2.19 12.54 2.85
N HIS A 28 1.30 13.37 2.31
CA HIS A 28 -0.13 13.09 2.24
C HIS A 28 -0.70 13.44 0.87
N GLY A 29 -1.73 12.72 0.44
CA GLY A 29 -2.46 12.96 -0.79
C GLY A 29 -3.94 12.58 -0.67
N SER A 30 -4.63 12.54 -1.81
CA SER A 30 -6.10 12.35 -1.90
C SER A 30 -6.59 11.01 -1.33
N PHE A 31 -5.77 9.95 -1.47
CA PHE A 31 -6.12 8.60 -1.01
C PHE A 31 -5.65 8.28 0.41
N GLY A 32 -4.86 9.17 1.03
CA GLY A 32 -4.36 9.00 2.39
C GLY A 32 -2.94 9.51 2.57
N ALA A 33 -2.23 8.94 3.55
CA ALA A 33 -0.88 9.37 3.92
C ALA A 33 0.16 8.29 3.63
N VAL A 34 1.36 8.74 3.26
CA VAL A 34 2.53 7.91 2.99
C VAL A 34 3.48 8.03 4.17
N PHE A 35 3.94 6.89 4.66
CA PHE A 35 4.85 6.77 5.79
C PHE A 35 6.14 6.11 5.35
N SER A 36 7.28 6.56 5.85
CA SER A 36 8.46 5.71 5.94
C SER A 36 8.29 4.79 7.15
N ALA A 37 8.75 3.54 7.03
CA ALA A 37 8.73 2.58 8.12
C ALA A 37 9.85 1.56 7.94
N ARG A 38 10.22 0.90 9.04
CA ARG A 38 11.16 -0.22 9.04
C ARG A 38 10.38 -1.54 8.99
N ASP A 39 10.63 -2.38 8.00
CA ASP A 39 10.17 -3.78 8.04
C ASP A 39 10.98 -4.50 9.13
N LEU A 40 10.31 -4.96 10.19
CA LEU A 40 10.97 -5.55 11.35
C LEU A 40 11.58 -6.92 11.04
N ARG A 41 11.16 -7.58 9.95
CA ARG A 41 11.67 -8.89 9.54
C ARG A 41 12.95 -8.77 8.73
N SER A 42 12.97 -7.87 7.75
CA SER A 42 14.13 -7.67 6.87
C SER A 42 15.07 -6.56 7.34
N GLN A 43 14.64 -5.72 8.28
CA GLN A 43 15.32 -4.49 8.72
C GLN A 43 15.47 -3.43 7.62
N GLU A 44 14.79 -3.59 6.48
CA GLU A 44 14.84 -2.63 5.37
C GLU A 44 13.87 -1.47 5.59
N LEU A 45 14.26 -0.30 5.06
CA LEU A 45 13.39 0.86 5.01
C LEU A 45 12.40 0.71 3.85
N VAL A 46 11.12 0.90 4.13
CA VAL A 46 10.02 0.82 3.17
C VAL A 46 9.17 2.08 3.20
N ALA A 47 8.41 2.29 2.13
CA ALA A 47 7.34 3.27 2.11
C ALA A 47 5.98 2.54 2.24
N ILE A 48 5.08 3.12 3.03
CA ILE A 48 3.75 2.58 3.34
C ILE A 48 2.71 3.63 2.98
N LYS A 49 1.92 3.37 1.93
CA LYS A 49 0.75 4.19 1.57
C LYS A 49 -0.47 3.63 2.31
N LYS A 50 -0.99 4.37 3.29
CA LYS A 50 -2.18 4.00 4.06
C LYS A 50 -3.43 4.61 3.44
N MET A 51 -4.34 3.77 2.97
CA MET A 51 -5.55 4.18 2.24
C MET A 51 -6.82 3.76 2.98
N SER A 52 -7.57 4.74 3.47
CA SER A 52 -8.83 4.49 4.19
C SER A 52 -10.01 4.37 3.22
N TYR A 53 -10.72 3.26 3.32
CA TYR A 53 -11.94 2.99 2.56
C TYR A 53 -13.19 3.05 3.44
N ARG A 54 -13.21 3.90 4.47
CA ARG A 54 -14.42 4.23 5.26
C ARG A 54 -15.25 5.35 4.62
N GLY A 55 -16.51 5.43 5.04
CA GLY A 55 -17.42 6.54 4.71
C GLY A 55 -18.34 6.30 3.51
N ARG A 56 -18.92 7.39 2.99
CA ARG A 56 -19.97 7.35 1.95
C ARG A 56 -19.54 6.71 0.63
N ALA A 57 -18.26 6.80 0.27
CA ALA A 57 -17.69 6.21 -0.96
C ALA A 57 -16.83 4.96 -0.69
N SER A 58 -17.11 4.22 0.40
CA SER A 58 -16.31 3.05 0.82
C SER A 58 -16.20 1.97 -0.25
N SER A 59 -17.29 1.69 -0.99
CA SER A 59 -17.29 0.67 -2.05
C SER A 59 -16.43 1.07 -3.25
N GLU A 60 -16.48 2.34 -3.66
CA GLU A 60 -15.71 2.86 -4.80
C GLU A 60 -14.22 2.87 -4.46
N LYS A 61 -13.85 3.46 -3.31
CA LYS A 61 -12.48 3.43 -2.79
C LYS A 61 -11.91 2.02 -2.68
N TRP A 62 -12.74 1.07 -2.24
CA TRP A 62 -12.33 -0.33 -2.17
C TRP A 62 -12.05 -0.94 -3.54
N GLN A 63 -12.90 -0.65 -4.54
CA GLN A 63 -12.69 -1.12 -5.90
C GLN A 63 -11.42 -0.52 -6.53
N ASP A 64 -11.14 0.75 -6.27
CA ASP A 64 -9.92 1.41 -6.73
C ASP A 64 -8.66 0.79 -6.11
N ILE A 65 -8.66 0.57 -4.79
CA ILE A 65 -7.56 -0.14 -4.08
C ILE A 65 -7.34 -1.54 -4.68
N VAL A 66 -8.41 -2.31 -4.90
CA VAL A 66 -8.30 -3.66 -5.47
C VAL A 66 -7.74 -3.61 -6.90
N ARG A 67 -8.15 -2.61 -7.69
CA ARG A 67 -7.64 -2.39 -9.06
C ARG A 67 -6.15 -2.04 -9.04
N GLU A 68 -5.74 -1.11 -8.19
CA GLU A 68 -4.34 -0.68 -8.01
C GLU A 68 -3.46 -1.87 -7.62
N VAL A 69 -3.84 -2.63 -6.59
CA VAL A 69 -3.09 -3.82 -6.14
C VAL A 69 -2.98 -4.87 -7.24
N LYS A 70 -4.04 -5.15 -8.00
CA LYS A 70 -4.00 -6.09 -9.14
C LYS A 70 -3.04 -5.65 -10.23
N VAL A 71 -2.97 -4.35 -10.52
CA VAL A 71 -2.03 -3.79 -11.49
C VAL A 71 -0.60 -3.90 -10.98
N LEU A 72 -0.33 -3.47 -9.75
CA LEU A 72 1.01 -3.50 -9.14
C LEU A 72 1.56 -4.93 -9.01
N GLN A 73 0.71 -5.91 -8.70
CA GLN A 73 1.11 -7.32 -8.67
C GLN A 73 1.58 -7.84 -10.04
N ARG A 74 0.99 -7.35 -11.14
CA ARG A 74 1.37 -7.74 -12.51
C ARG A 74 2.62 -7.02 -13.01
N LEU A 75 2.91 -5.84 -12.47
CA LEU A 75 4.04 -5.00 -12.87
C LEU A 75 5.37 -5.37 -12.17
N ARG A 76 5.46 -6.56 -11.56
CA ARG A 76 6.69 -7.05 -10.92
C ARG A 76 7.79 -7.33 -11.95
N HIS A 77 8.63 -6.31 -12.21
CA HIS A 77 9.83 -6.40 -13.03
C HIS A 77 11.01 -5.79 -12.25
N PRO A 78 12.26 -6.29 -12.41
CA PRO A 78 13.45 -5.78 -11.71
C PRO A 78 13.72 -4.27 -11.82
N ASN A 79 13.05 -3.56 -12.74
CA ASN A 79 13.18 -2.12 -12.99
C ASN A 79 11.87 -1.34 -12.73
N THR A 80 10.90 -1.96 -12.07
CA THR A 80 9.58 -1.38 -11.82
C THR A 80 9.32 -1.35 -10.33
N VAL A 81 8.65 -0.28 -9.90
CA VAL A 81 8.19 0.01 -8.53
C VAL A 81 8.07 -1.28 -7.71
N GLY A 82 8.96 -1.43 -6.74
CA GLY A 82 9.16 -2.59 -5.89
C GLY A 82 8.00 -2.80 -4.94
N PHE A 83 6.87 -3.20 -5.51
CA PHE A 83 5.68 -3.58 -4.81
C PHE A 83 5.92 -4.87 -4.01
N ARG A 84 5.98 -4.70 -2.69
CA ARG A 84 6.27 -5.79 -1.74
C ARG A 84 5.01 -6.51 -1.30
N GLY A 85 3.88 -5.84 -1.33
CA GLY A 85 2.57 -6.40 -1.00
C GLY A 85 1.61 -5.36 -0.45
N CYS A 86 0.39 -5.78 -0.14
CA CYS A 86 -0.61 -4.95 0.49
C CYS A 86 -1.22 -5.69 1.68
N TYR A 87 -1.39 -5.01 2.82
CA TYR A 87 -2.02 -5.55 4.03
C TYR A 87 -3.35 -4.86 4.27
N LEU A 88 -4.25 -5.54 4.97
CA LEU A 88 -5.52 -4.96 5.41
C LEU A 88 -5.56 -4.89 6.92
N ARG A 89 -5.86 -3.71 7.45
CA ARG A 89 -6.10 -3.50 8.88
C ARG A 89 -7.37 -2.69 9.05
N GLU A 90 -8.38 -3.30 9.68
CA GLU A 90 -9.72 -2.73 9.83
C GLU A 90 -10.34 -2.29 8.50
N ASN A 91 -10.35 -0.99 8.20
CA ASN A 91 -10.83 -0.39 6.95
C ASN A 91 -9.76 0.46 6.25
N THR A 92 -8.50 0.07 6.44
CA THR A 92 -7.35 0.73 5.87
C THR A 92 -6.49 -0.30 5.15
N ALA A 93 -6.18 -0.04 3.88
CA ALA A 93 -5.20 -0.81 3.12
C ALA A 93 -3.81 -0.18 3.29
N TRP A 94 -2.80 -1.03 3.47
CA TRP A 94 -1.41 -0.64 3.66
C TRP A 94 -0.61 -1.21 2.50
N GLU A 95 -0.39 -0.38 1.48
CA GLU A 95 0.44 -0.74 0.34
C GLU A 95 1.91 -0.50 0.67
N ILE A 96 2.73 -1.53 0.48
CA ILE A 96 4.15 -1.54 0.84
C ILE A 96 5.03 -1.51 -0.40
N LEU A 97 5.92 -0.54 -0.44
CA LEU A 97 6.78 -0.22 -1.57
C LEU A 97 8.24 -0.10 -1.11
N GLY A 98 9.18 -0.35 -2.03
CA GLY A 98 10.60 -0.02 -1.83
C GLY A 98 10.78 1.49 -1.62
N PHE A 99 11.51 1.88 -0.57
CA PHE A 99 11.65 3.30 -0.20
C PHE A 99 12.35 4.15 -1.28
N PHE A 100 13.39 3.60 -1.92
CA PHE A 100 14.13 4.32 -2.96
C PHE A 100 13.30 4.60 -4.22
N GLU A 101 12.40 3.70 -4.58
CA GLU A 101 11.57 3.84 -5.79
C GLU A 101 10.46 4.86 -5.58
N VAL A 102 9.97 4.97 -4.34
CA VAL A 102 9.02 6.01 -3.95
C VAL A 102 9.64 7.40 -4.07
N ILE A 103 10.91 7.59 -3.69
CA ILE A 103 11.61 8.88 -3.87
C ILE A 103 11.74 9.27 -5.35
N LEU A 104 11.93 8.29 -6.25
CA LEU A 104 12.00 8.55 -7.69
C LEU A 104 10.61 8.81 -8.31
N GLY A 105 9.57 8.14 -7.81
CA GLY A 105 8.17 8.37 -8.20
C GLY A 105 7.59 9.70 -7.71
N PHE A 106 8.08 10.25 -6.59
CA PHE A 106 7.69 11.58 -6.10
C PHE A 106 8.13 12.74 -7.01
N SER A 107 9.04 12.52 -7.97
CA SER A 107 9.43 13.52 -8.96
C SER A 107 8.42 13.71 -10.09
N GLY A 108 7.32 12.94 -10.13
CA GLY A 108 6.38 13.00 -11.25
C GLY A 108 4.95 12.61 -10.88
N ASP A 109 4.29 13.41 -10.03
CA ASP A 109 2.83 13.41 -9.82
C ASP A 109 2.32 12.45 -8.71
N ILE A 110 1.33 12.80 -7.90
CA ILE A 110 -0.02 13.12 -8.37
C ILE A 110 -0.55 12.02 -9.32
N LEU A 111 -0.02 10.80 -9.27
CA LEU A 111 -0.65 9.66 -9.94
C LEU A 111 -1.78 9.14 -9.06
N GLY A 112 -2.88 9.89 -9.09
CA GLY A 112 -4.21 9.34 -8.99
C GLY A 112 -4.46 8.43 -10.18
N PHE A 113 -4.04 7.18 -10.03
CA PHE A 113 -4.78 6.05 -10.59
C PHE A 113 -5.79 5.55 -9.56
#